data_AF-A0A916QEH8-F1
#
_entry.id   AF-A0A916QEH8-F1
#
_cell.length_a   1.000
_cell.length_b   1.000
_cell.length_c   1.000
_cell.angle_alpha   90.00
_cell.angle_beta   90.00
_cell.angle_gamma   90.00
#
_symmetry.space_group_name_H-M   'P 1'
#
loop_
_entity.id
_entity.type
_entity.pdbx_description
1 polymer ?
#
loop_
_entity_poly.entity_id
_entity_poly.type
_entity_poly.pdbx_seq_one_letter_code
_entity_poly.pdbx_strand_id
1 'polypeptide(L)' 'MMSNPNHHDNLLGKKKDTYARCAVPEYWVADPFEKAIRKYVLVGGTYQETDNSRLFPDLQVQLLDSDKG' A
#
# COMPACT_ATOMS: atom_id res chain seq x y z
N MET A 1 12.00 16.80 13.90
CA MET A 1 10.72 16.33 13.31
C MET A 1 11.08 15.79 11.93
N MET A 2 11.22 14.46 11.78
CA MET A 2 11.83 13.85 10.59
C MET A 2 10.77 13.68 9.49
N SER A 3 10.71 14.59 8.53
CA SER A 3 10.13 14.34 7.21
C SER A 3 11.29 14.04 6.25
N ASN A 4 11.62 12.75 6.08
CA ASN A 4 12.68 12.32 5.17
C ASN A 4 12.06 11.94 3.81
N PRO A 5 12.40 12.64 2.71
CA PRO A 5 11.88 12.38 1.36
C PRO A 5 12.22 10.98 0.80
N ASN A 6 13.10 10.20 1.46
CA ASN A 6 13.50 8.85 1.06
C ASN A 6 12.48 7.72 1.38
N HIS A 7 11.25 8.03 1.81
CA HIS A 7 10.30 7.00 2.25
C HIS A 7 9.62 6.24 1.09
N HIS A 8 9.34 6.89 -0.03
CA HIS A 8 8.60 6.27 -1.14
C HIS A 8 9.37 5.08 -1.74
N ASP A 9 10.67 5.26 -2.02
CA ASP A 9 11.54 4.20 -2.55
C ASP A 9 11.76 3.05 -1.55
N ASN A 10 11.83 3.36 -0.25
CA ASN A 10 12.01 2.34 0.79
C ASN A 10 10.74 1.52 1.07
N LEU A 11 9.55 2.11 0.88
CA LEU A 11 8.27 1.41 0.97
C LEU A 11 8.07 0.48 -0.23
N LEU A 12 8.29 0.99 -1.45
CA LEU A 12 8.05 0.25 -2.68
C LEU A 12 9.15 -0.76 -3.04
N GLY A 13 10.37 -0.59 -2.53
CA GLY A 13 11.47 -1.54 -2.73
C GLY A 13 11.66 -2.49 -1.55
N LYS A 14 12.48 -2.11 -0.57
CA LYS A 14 12.98 -3.02 0.48
C LYS A 14 11.88 -3.64 1.36
N LYS A 15 10.85 -2.87 1.72
CA LYS A 15 9.74 -3.39 2.55
C LYS A 15 8.86 -4.34 1.75
N LYS A 16 8.48 -3.96 0.53
CA LYS A 16 7.71 -4.79 -0.40
C LYS A 16 8.38 -6.14 -0.62
N ASP A 17 9.68 -6.17 -0.89
CA ASP A 17 10.44 -7.42 -1.06
C ASP A 17 10.47 -8.27 0.21
N THR A 18 10.62 -7.64 1.36
CA THR A 18 10.66 -8.35 2.65
C THR A 18 9.33 -9.01 2.95
N TYR A 19 8.21 -8.31 2.74
CA TYR A 19 6.88 -8.88 2.94
C TYR A 19 6.57 -9.99 1.94
N ALA A 20 7.06 -9.88 0.70
CA ALA A 20 6.93 -10.94 -0.29
C ALA A 20 7.68 -12.22 0.14
N ARG A 21 8.92 -12.09 0.64
CA ARG A 21 9.69 -13.22 1.18
C ARG A 21 9.02 -13.88 2.39
N CYS A 22 8.34 -13.09 3.21
CA CYS A 22 7.56 -13.58 4.34
C CYS A 22 6.17 -14.12 3.94
N ALA A 23 5.86 -14.20 2.65
CA ALA A 23 4.59 -14.67 2.12
C ALA A 23 3.36 -13.91 2.65
N VAL A 24 3.49 -12.62 2.91
CA VAL A 24 2.35 -11.79 3.36
C VAL A 24 1.35 -11.66 2.19
N PRO A 25 0.09 -12.08 2.35
CA PRO A 25 -0.86 -12.22 1.24
C PRO A 25 -1.25 -10.89 0.57
N GLU A 26 -1.33 -9.79 1.33
CA GLU A 26 -1.65 -8.45 0.85
C GLU A 26 -0.76 -7.39 1.47
N TYR A 27 -0.35 -6.40 0.68
CA TYR A 27 0.44 -5.25 1.12
C TYR A 27 -0.18 -3.95 0.63
N TRP A 28 -0.56 -3.07 1.54
CA TRP A 28 -1.25 -1.81 1.22
C TRP A 28 -0.39 -0.62 1.64
N VAL A 29 -0.27 0.36 0.76
CA VAL A 29 0.51 1.58 0.98
C VAL A 29 -0.42 2.77 0.89
N ALA A 30 -0.55 3.49 2.00
CA ALA A 30 -1.21 4.79 2.01
C ALA A 30 -0.17 5.87 1.70
N ASP A 31 -0.42 6.64 0.65
CA ASP A 31 0.31 7.86 0.33
C ASP A 31 -0.56 9.07 0.69
N PRO A 32 -0.24 9.81 1.78
CA PRO A 32 -1.02 10.96 2.18
C PRO A 32 -0.81 12.18 1.28
N PHE A 33 0.28 12.26 0.51
CA PHE A 33 0.55 13.37 -0.40
C PHE A 33 -0.26 13.21 -1.69
N GLU A 34 -0.29 12.00 -2.24
CA GLU A 34 -1.14 11.66 -3.39
C GLU A 34 -2.60 11.43 -2.98
N LYS A 35 -2.90 11.38 -1.68
CA LYS A 35 -4.20 10.99 -1.11
C LYS A 35 -4.71 9.70 -1.74
N ALA A 36 -3.84 8.69 -1.80
CA ALA A 36 -4.11 7.44 -2.48
C ALA A 36 -3.74 6.24 -1.60
N ILE A 37 -4.43 5.12 -1.81
CA ILE A 37 -4.04 3.83 -1.24
C ILE A 37 -3.78 2.87 -2.39
N ARG A 38 -2.53 2.42 -2.51
CA ARG A 38 -2.13 1.40 -3.46
C ARG A 38 -2.17 0.04 -2.78
N LYS A 39 -2.87 -0.93 -3.37
CA LYS A 39 -3.00 -2.27 -2.80
C LYS A 39 -2.26 -3.26 -3.69
N TYR A 40 -1.58 -4.21 -3.06
CA TYR A 40 -0.85 -5.26 -3.75
C TYR A 40 -1.23 -6.64 -3.20
N VAL A 41 -1.38 -7.62 -4.09
CA VAL A 41 -1.60 -9.03 -3.74
C VAL A 41 -0.37 -9.86 -4.10
N LEU A 42 -0.02 -10.83 -3.26
CA LEU A 42 1.09 -11.74 -3.53
C LEU A 42 0.66 -12.80 -4.56
N VAL A 43 1.36 -12.86 -5.68
CA VAL A 43 1.14 -13.83 -6.77
C VAL A 43 2.50 -14.38 -7.18
N GLY A 44 2.71 -15.69 -7.00
CA GLY A 44 3.96 -16.35 -7.39
C GLY A 44 5.21 -15.76 -6.72
N GLY A 45 5.10 -15.34 -5.45
CA GLY A 45 6.22 -14.78 -4.69
C GLY A 45 6.54 -13.30 -4.98
N THR A 46 5.74 -12.62 -5.80
CA THR A 46 5.88 -11.19 -6.09
C THR A 46 4.55 -10.46 -5.94
N TYR A 47 4.61 -9.17 -5.67
CA TYR A 47 3.42 -8.34 -5.45
C TYR A 47 2.92 -7.70 -6.74
N GLN A 48 1.64 -7.91 -7.05
CA GLN A 48 0.93 -7.29 -8.16
C GLN A 48 -0.09 -6.27 -7.63
N GLU A 49 -0.16 -5.09 -8.26
CA GLU A 49 -1.13 -4.05 -7.87
C GLU A 49 -2.55 -4.48 -8.20
N THR A 50 -3.51 -4.11 -7.35
CA THR A 50 -4.93 -4.46 -7.50
C THR A 50 -5.80 -3.38 -6.85
N ASP A 51 -7.03 -3.23 -7.34
CA ASP A 51 -8.02 -2.33 -6.73
C ASP A 51 -8.76 -2.99 -5.55
N ASN A 52 -8.87 -4.32 -5.58
CA ASN A 52 -9.68 -5.10 -4.65
C ASN A 52 -8.84 -5.96 -3.70
N SER A 53 -9.31 -6.07 -2.46
CA SER A 53 -8.79 -7.04 -1.49
C SER A 53 -9.36 -8.43 -1.77
N ARG A 54 -8.51 -9.45 -1.63
CA ARG A 54 -8.91 -10.86 -1.57
C ARG A 54 -9.28 -11.28 -0.15
N LEU A 55 -8.65 -10.68 0.86
CA LEU A 55 -8.90 -10.98 2.28
C LEU A 55 -10.17 -10.31 2.82
N PHE A 56 -10.47 -9.10 2.32
CA PHE A 56 -11.60 -8.29 2.74
C PHE A 56 -12.38 -7.79 1.53
N PRO A 57 -13.07 -8.67 0.80
CA PRO A 57 -13.75 -8.32 -0.46
C PRO A 57 -14.80 -7.22 -0.31
N ASP A 58 -15.40 -7.11 0.88
CA ASP A 58 -16.44 -6.12 1.18
C ASP A 58 -15.88 -4.81 1.78
N LEU A 59 -14.56 -4.73 2.01
CA LEU A 59 -13.96 -3.55 2.64
C LEU A 59 -13.84 -2.40 1.64
N GLN A 60 -14.72 -1.41 1.81
CA GLN A 60 -14.64 -0.15 1.11
C GLN A 60 -13.78 0.83 1.89
N VAL A 61 -12.67 1.25 1.29
CA VAL A 61 -11.80 2.27 1.88
C VAL A 61 -12.23 3.63 1.37
N GLN A 62 -12.78 4.45 2.27
CA GLN A 62 -13.12 5.83 1.98
C GLN A 62 -11.95 6.72 2.39
N LEU A 63 -11.34 7.39 1.42
CA LEU A 63 -10.40 8.46 1.68
C LEU A 63 -11.22 9.70 1.98
N LEU A 64 -11.14 10.20 3.22
CA LEU A 64 -11.84 11.41 3.59
C LEU A 64 -11.19 12.56 2.82
N ASP A 65 -11.89 13.11 1.84
CA ASP A 65 -11.53 14.40 1.28
C ASP A 65 -11.62 15.40 2.43
N SER A 66 -10.47 15.89 2.88
CA SER A 66 -10.44 17.06 3.74
C SER A 66 -10.96 18.23 2.90
N ASP A 67 -12.27 18.40 2.97
CA ASP A 67 -13.00 19.52 2.42
C ASP A 67 -12.36 20.80 2.97
N LYS A 68 -11.90 21.66 2.07
CA LYS A 68 -11.38 22.97 2.46
C LYS A 68 -12.59 23.88 2.66
N GLY A 69 -12.95 24.10 3.93
CA GLY A 69 -13.64 25.32 4.35
C GLY A 69 -12.77 26.55 4.17
#